data_AF-A0A353EDB0-F1
#
_entry.id   AF-A0A353EDB0-F1
#
_cell.length_a   1.000
_cell.length_b   1.000
_cell.length_c   1.000
_cell.angle_alpha   90.00
_cell.angle_beta   90.00
_cell.angle_gamma   90.00
#
_symmetry.space_group_name_H-M   'P 1'
#
loop_
_entity.id
_entity.type
_entity.pdbx_description
1 polymer ?
#
loop_
_entity_poly.entity_id
_entity_poly.type
_entity_poly.pdbx_seq_one_letter_code
_entity_poly.pdbx_strand_id
1 'polypeptide(L)'
;SNVMAIAPTATISNIVGVTQSIEPTYQNLYVKSNLSGEFTVVNPFLVAELKRHQLWDKAMVNDLKFFDGSIEKIDRIPEEIKALFANAFEVEPRWLVDAASRRQKWIDQA
;
A
#
# COMPACT_ATOMS: atom_id res chain seq x y z
N SER A 1 -1.27 -8.24 33.36
CA SER A 1 -0.57 -6.98 33.70
C SER A 1 -0.58 -6.00 32.53
N ASN A 2 -0.45 -6.46 31.27
CA ASN A 2 -0.49 -5.63 30.06
C ASN A 2 -1.66 -6.04 29.13
N VAL A 3 -2.01 -5.20 28.15
CA VAL A 3 -3.21 -5.34 27.30
C VAL A 3 -2.96 -5.05 25.81
N MET A 4 -2.03 -4.19 25.43
CA MET A 4 -1.89 -3.68 24.05
C MET A 4 -0.49 -3.94 23.48
N ALA A 5 -0.46 -4.57 22.30
CA ALA A 5 0.73 -4.74 21.46
C ALA A 5 0.31 -4.71 19.98
N ILE A 6 1.18 -4.21 19.10
CA ILE A 6 0.94 -4.21 17.66
C ILE A 6 1.85 -5.26 17.01
N ALA A 7 1.33 -6.47 16.85
CA ALA A 7 2.05 -7.58 16.22
C ALA A 7 1.91 -7.56 14.68
N PRO A 8 2.77 -8.32 13.95
CA PRO A 8 2.56 -8.58 12.54
C PRO A 8 1.23 -9.31 12.27
N THR A 9 0.48 -8.88 11.24
CA THR A 9 -0.85 -9.42 10.93
C THR A 9 -0.93 -10.11 9.58
N ALA A 10 0.18 -10.56 9.01
CA ALA A 10 0.27 -11.07 7.63
C ALA A 10 -0.88 -12.00 7.20
N THR A 11 -1.11 -13.09 7.95
CA THR A 11 -2.15 -14.08 7.62
C THR A 11 -3.57 -13.51 7.77
N ILE A 12 -3.85 -12.86 8.90
CA ILE A 12 -5.21 -12.37 9.18
C ILE A 12 -5.61 -11.18 8.30
N SER A 13 -4.65 -10.30 7.97
CA SER A 13 -4.82 -9.22 7.00
C SER A 13 -5.14 -9.76 5.60
N ASN A 14 -4.47 -10.84 5.18
CA ASN A 14 -4.77 -11.52 3.92
C ASN A 14 -6.17 -12.16 3.92
N ILE A 15 -6.62 -12.71 5.05
CA ILE A 15 -7.96 -13.31 5.17
C ILE A 15 -9.06 -12.26 5.02
N VAL A 16 -8.90 -11.08 5.64
CA VAL A 16 -9.92 -10.03 5.62
C VAL A 16 -9.73 -9.01 4.48
N GLY A 17 -8.63 -9.08 3.72
CA GLY A 17 -8.36 -8.24 2.57
C GLY A 17 -7.95 -6.81 2.91
N VAL A 18 -7.18 -6.61 3.98
CA VAL A 18 -6.66 -5.29 4.41
C VAL A 18 -5.13 -5.29 4.46
N THR A 19 -4.53 -4.12 4.62
CA THR A 19 -3.06 -3.97 4.75
C THR A 19 -2.53 -4.59 6.04
N GLN A 20 -1.22 -4.83 6.11
CA GLN A 20 -0.59 -5.45 7.27
C GLN A 20 -0.36 -4.42 8.37
N SER A 21 -1.03 -4.61 9.51
CA SER A 21 -0.79 -3.89 10.76
C SER A 21 -0.72 -2.36 10.56
N ILE A 22 0.44 -1.76 10.86
CA ILE A 22 0.73 -0.33 10.72
C ILE A 22 1.74 -0.05 9.59
N GLU A 23 2.00 -1.03 8.73
CA GLU A 23 2.95 -0.91 7.63
C GLU A 23 2.35 -0.08 6.48
N PRO A 24 3.14 0.79 5.83
CA PRO A 24 2.75 1.36 4.55
C PRO A 24 2.60 0.26 3.49
N THR A 25 1.82 0.55 2.45
CA THR A 25 1.67 -0.38 1.32
C THR A 25 3.03 -0.65 0.68
N TYR A 26 3.43 -1.92 0.64
CA TYR A 26 4.71 -2.31 0.05
C TYR A 26 4.78 -2.03 -1.45
N GLN A 27 3.74 -2.41 -2.19
CA GLN A 27 3.58 -2.13 -3.63
C GLN A 27 2.09 -1.97 -3.96
N ASN A 28 1.73 -1.04 -4.84
CA ASN A 28 0.34 -0.92 -5.31
C ASN A 28 -0.05 -1.97 -6.36
N LEU A 29 0.90 -2.78 -6.81
CA LEU A 29 0.70 -3.90 -7.73
C LEU A 29 1.58 -5.06 -7.27
N TYR A 30 0.99 -6.23 -7.10
CA TYR A 30 1.73 -7.44 -6.77
C TYR A 30 1.21 -8.64 -7.56
N VAL A 31 2.07 -9.64 -7.80
CA VAL A 31 1.69 -10.87 -8.49
C VAL A 31 1.45 -11.96 -7.46
N LYS A 32 0.26 -12.56 -7.53
CA LYS A 32 -0.09 -13.74 -6.74
C LYS A 32 -0.09 -14.97 -7.64
N SER A 33 0.89 -15.84 -7.46
CA SER A 33 0.97 -17.11 -8.19
C SER A 33 0.24 -18.23 -7.42
N ASN A 34 -0.56 -19.03 -8.12
CA ASN A 34 -1.20 -20.23 -7.59
C ASN A 34 -1.15 -21.37 -8.64
N LEU A 35 -1.74 -22.52 -8.34
CA LEU A 35 -1.76 -23.69 -9.25
C LEU A 35 -2.42 -23.40 -10.60
N SER A 36 -3.20 -22.33 -10.73
CA SER A 36 -3.93 -21.93 -11.93
C SER A 36 -3.25 -20.79 -12.71
N GLY A 37 -2.07 -20.33 -12.26
CA GLY A 37 -1.27 -19.31 -12.94
C GLY A 37 -0.93 -18.10 -12.08
N GLU A 38 -0.55 -17.01 -12.74
CA GLU A 38 -0.16 -15.75 -12.12
C GLU A 38 -1.27 -14.70 -12.24
N PHE A 39 -1.65 -14.11 -11.11
CA PHE A 39 -2.68 -13.10 -11.04
C PHE A 39 -2.09 -11.79 -10.54
N THR A 40 -2.05 -10.79 -11.42
CA THR A 40 -1.71 -9.42 -11.02
C THR A 40 -2.85 -8.84 -10.21
N VAL A 41 -2.57 -8.47 -8.96
CA VAL A 41 -3.50 -7.78 -8.07
C VAL A 41 -3.04 -6.33 -7.92
N VAL A 42 -3.95 -5.40 -8.17
CA VAL A 42 -3.72 -3.95 -8.03
C VAL A 42 -4.46 -3.46 -6.80
N ASN A 43 -3.88 -2.50 -6.09
CA ASN A 43 -4.49 -1.83 -4.95
C ASN A 43 -5.89 -1.29 -5.35
N PRO A 44 -6.99 -1.81 -4.76
CA PRO A 44 -8.34 -1.44 -5.17
C PRO A 44 -8.65 0.03 -4.89
N PHE A 45 -8.01 0.63 -3.89
CA PHE A 45 -8.16 2.05 -3.56
C PHE A 45 -7.52 2.92 -4.64
N LEU A 46 -6.34 2.53 -5.15
CA LEU A 46 -5.69 3.25 -6.26
C LEU A 46 -6.55 3.17 -7.53
N VAL A 47 -7.08 1.99 -7.86
CA VAL A 47 -7.97 1.82 -9.02
C VAL A 47 -9.21 2.70 -8.90
N ALA A 48 -9.82 2.77 -7.71
CA ALA A 48 -10.98 3.61 -7.46
C ALA A 48 -10.65 5.09 -7.65
N GLU A 49 -9.51 5.56 -7.13
CA GLU A 49 -9.09 6.94 -7.27
C GLU A 49 -8.78 7.28 -8.73
N LEU A 50 -8.01 6.45 -9.43
CA LEU A 50 -7.73 6.65 -10.86
C LEU A 50 -9.02 6.66 -11.70
N LYS A 51 -10.03 5.86 -11.37
CA LYS A 51 -11.35 5.92 -12.03
C LYS A 51 -12.08 7.23 -11.77
N ARG A 52 -12.04 7.76 -10.55
CA ARG A 52 -12.65 9.06 -10.20
C ARG A 52 -12.04 10.20 -11.02
N HIS A 53 -10.74 10.13 -11.29
CA HIS A 53 -10.00 11.09 -12.11
C HIS A 53 -10.02 10.77 -13.61
N GLN A 54 -10.77 9.75 -14.04
CA GLN A 54 -10.85 9.30 -15.45
C GLN A 54 -9.47 8.90 -16.03
N LEU A 55 -8.54 8.50 -15.16
CA LEU A 55 -7.19 8.04 -15.47
C LEU A 55 -7.08 6.51 -15.51
N TRP A 56 -8.19 5.76 -15.46
CA TRP A 56 -8.15 4.30 -15.50
C TRP A 56 -8.41 3.76 -16.91
N ASP A 57 -7.33 3.41 -17.61
CA ASP A 57 -7.36 2.82 -18.95
C ASP A 57 -6.31 1.71 -19.12
N LYS A 58 -6.27 1.10 -20.32
CA LYS A 58 -5.31 0.03 -20.63
C LYS A 58 -3.86 0.50 -20.59
N ALA A 59 -3.59 1.76 -20.93
CA ALA A 59 -2.24 2.30 -20.89
C ALA A 59 -1.77 2.43 -19.43
N MET A 60 -2.62 2.94 -18.54
CA MET A 60 -2.36 3.01 -17.10
C MET A 60 -2.05 1.64 -16.50
N VAL A 61 -2.79 0.60 -16.88
CA VAL A 61 -2.51 -0.77 -16.40
C VAL A 61 -1.13 -1.24 -16.86
N ASN A 62 -0.70 -0.88 -18.07
CA ASN A 62 0.64 -1.21 -18.56
C ASN A 62 1.72 -0.40 -17.85
N ASP A 63 1.49 0.90 -17.61
CA ASP A 63 2.42 1.76 -16.88
C ASP A 63 2.61 1.25 -15.45
N LEU A 64 1.52 0.88 -14.75
CA LEU A 64 1.60 0.28 -13.41
C LEU A 64 2.41 -1.01 -13.40
N LYS A 65 2.30 -1.85 -14.44
CA LYS A 65 3.12 -3.06 -14.55
C LYS A 65 4.59 -2.73 -14.84
N PHE A 66 4.84 -1.75 -15.71
CA PHE A 66 6.18 -1.34 -16.09
C PHE A 66 6.95 -0.72 -14.92
N PHE A 67 6.28 -0.02 -14.02
CA PHE A 67 6.85 0.59 -12.82
C PHE A 67 6.67 -0.25 -11.54
N ASP A 68 6.35 -1.55 -11.67
CA ASP A 68 6.18 -2.47 -10.53
C ASP A 68 5.23 -1.94 -9.43
N GLY A 69 4.17 -1.23 -9.84
CA GLY A 69 3.17 -0.63 -8.95
C GLY A 69 3.55 0.73 -8.35
N SER A 70 4.73 1.27 -8.64
CA SER A 70 5.02 2.67 -8.35
C SER A 70 4.25 3.58 -9.32
N ILE A 71 3.68 4.66 -8.80
CA ILE A 71 2.99 5.68 -9.60
C ILE A 71 3.78 6.98 -9.72
N GLU A 72 4.93 7.06 -9.04
CA GLU A 72 5.72 8.29 -8.92
C GLU A 72 6.17 8.83 -10.28
N LYS A 73 6.57 7.90 -11.17
CA LYS A 73 7.11 8.21 -12.50
C LYS A 73 6.05 8.31 -13.61
N ILE A 74 4.76 8.26 -13.25
CA ILE A 74 3.66 8.32 -14.22
C ILE A 74 3.16 9.78 -14.30
N ASP A 75 3.58 10.52 -15.32
CA ASP A 75 3.35 11.97 -15.47
C ASP A 75 1.86 12.37 -15.49
N ARG A 76 0.99 11.50 -15.99
CA ARG A 76 -0.46 11.72 -16.05
C ARG A 76 -1.17 11.68 -14.70
N ILE A 77 -0.50 11.22 -13.63
CA ILE A 77 -1.10 11.12 -12.29
C ILE A 77 -0.80 12.42 -11.51
N PRO A 78 -1.83 13.11 -10.98
CA PRO A 78 -1.66 14.25 -10.08
C PRO A 78 -0.75 13.96 -8.88
N GLU A 79 0.08 14.93 -8.49
CA GLU A 79 1.02 14.80 -7.36
C GLU A 79 0.34 14.47 -6.03
N GLU A 80 -0.88 14.94 -5.81
CA GLU A 80 -1.69 14.60 -4.64
C GLU A 80 -2.03 13.10 -4.55
N ILE A 81 -2.25 12.45 -5.70
CA ILE A 81 -2.51 11.00 -5.78
C ILE A 81 -1.19 10.25 -5.60
N LYS A 82 -0.10 10.73 -6.19
CA LYS A 82 1.25 10.17 -5.99
C LYS A 82 1.61 10.14 -4.51
N ALA A 83 1.47 11.27 -3.82
CA ALA A 83 1.71 11.37 -2.39
C ALA A 83 0.81 10.44 -1.55
N LEU A 84 -0.46 10.28 -1.92
CA LEU A 84 -1.40 9.43 -1.19
C LEU A 84 -1.11 7.93 -1.32
N PHE A 85 -0.62 7.51 -2.48
CA PHE A 85 -0.34 6.09 -2.78
C PHE A 85 1.16 5.78 -2.84
N ALA A 86 2.00 6.65 -2.24
CA ALA A 86 3.42 6.40 -2.05
C ALA A 86 3.63 5.07 -1.31
N ASN A 87 4.49 4.22 -1.86
CA ASN A 87 4.79 2.93 -1.27
C ASN A 87 5.82 3.03 -0.13
N ALA A 88 6.09 1.91 0.54
CA ALA A 88 7.00 1.84 1.67
C ALA A 88 8.42 2.39 1.42
N PHE A 89 8.87 2.42 0.16
CA PHE A 89 10.19 2.92 -0.24
C PHE A 89 10.18 4.39 -0.68
N GLU A 90 9.01 4.94 -0.93
CA GLU A 90 8.79 6.33 -1.35
C GLU A 90 8.47 7.23 -0.15
N VAL A 91 8.01 6.65 0.97
CA VAL A 91 7.75 7.36 2.22
C VAL A 91 9.03 7.57 3.02
N GLU A 92 9.29 8.82 3.43
CA GLU A 92 10.44 9.14 4.29
C GLU A 92 10.32 8.39 5.65
N PRO A 93 11.35 7.61 6.07
CA PRO A 93 11.29 6.78 7.28
C PRO A 93 10.98 7.56 8.57
N ARG A 94 11.29 8.86 8.61
CA ARG A 94 10.96 9.74 9.74
C ARG A 94 9.48 9.73 10.06
N TRP A 95 8.60 9.70 9.06
CA TRP A 95 7.15 9.65 9.29
C TRP A 95 6.72 8.36 10.01
N LEU A 96 7.37 7.24 9.69
CA LEU A 96 7.11 5.96 10.36
C LEU A 96 7.54 6.01 11.82
N VAL A 97 8.73 6.55 12.10
CA VAL A 97 9.27 6.74 13.46
C VAL A 97 8.38 7.69 14.28
N ASP A 98 8.02 8.84 13.72
CA ASP A 98 7.18 9.84 14.39
C ASP A 98 5.78 9.28 14.68
N ALA A 99 5.19 8.52 13.74
CA ALA A 99 3.90 7.87 13.94
C ALA A 99 3.96 6.76 14.99
N ALA A 100 5.01 5.93 14.98
CA ALA A 100 5.23 4.89 15.98
C ALA A 100 5.41 5.49 17.38
N SER A 101 6.25 6.52 17.51
CA SER A 101 6.47 7.25 18.77
C SER A 101 5.16 7.80 19.35
N ARG A 102 4.31 8.39 18.50
CA ARG A 102 3.02 8.96 18.94
C ARG A 102 2.04 7.88 19.40
N ARG A 103 1.99 6.72 18.75
CA ARG A 103 1.11 5.61 19.16
C ARG A 103 1.60 4.92 20.44
N GLN A 104 2.92 4.79 20.62
CA GLN A 104 3.53 4.12 21.77
C GLN A 104 3.10 4.73 23.13
N LYS A 105 2.74 6.02 23.16
CA LYS A 105 2.15 6.69 24.34
C LYS A 105 0.93 5.97 24.91
N TRP A 106 0.27 5.15 24.10
CA TRP A 106 -0.95 4.44 24.42
C TRP A 106 -0.79 2.92 24.35
N ILE A 107 0.42 2.38 24.18
CA ILE A 107 0.67 0.94 24.06
C ILE A 107 1.59 0.52 25.21
N ASP A 108 1.17 -0.48 25.98
CA ASP A 108 1.86 -0.92 27.19
C ASP A 108 2.93 -2.01 26.94
N GLN A 109 3.03 -2.49 25.70
CA GLN A 109 4.10 -3.37 25.19
C GLN A 109 4.67 -2.85 23.86
N ALA A 110 5.56 -3.63 23.25
CA ALA A 110 6.10 -3.42 21.91
C ALA A 110 6.10 -4.75 21.15
#